data_AF-A0A6P2CJ62-F1
#
_entry.id   AF-A0A6P2CJ62-F1
#
_cell.length_a   1.000
_cell.length_b   1.000
_cell.length_c   1.000
_cell.angle_alpha   90.00
_cell.angle_beta   90.00
_cell.angle_gamma   90.00
#
_symmetry.space_group_name_H-M   'P 1'
#
loop_
_entity.id
_entity.type
_entity.pdbx_description
1 polymer ?
#
loop_
_entity_poly.entity_id
_entity_poly.type
_entity_poly.pdbx_seq_one_letter_code
_entity_poly.pdbx_strand_id
1 'polypeptide(L)'
;MAKFPVSLPESLSGRLPASLATDAGVVPVLRLHGVIASGGAGLGRQSVSTEGVEPALVRAFETKSARAVALSIDSPGGSPTQSEQIGLRIRQLAAKHELPVLAFCEDAAASGGYWLACAADEIFANTTSMIGSIGVVSGGFGFEGLMERLGVERRLYTTGPAKTRLDPFASERAEDVEWLSDLQRRLHDEFTRWVIERRGDRLAADHEGLFDGDVWLGRRALELGLVDGIGTLRGVLAERYPDAKITMTTPARPLLARLGFPAASVESAVAAVAGAAETRAWWARLGR
;
A
#
# COMPACT_ATOMS: atom_id res chain seq x y z
N MET A 1 -6.43 47.59 -59.15
CA MET A 1 -6.05 46.16 -58.93
C MET A 1 -6.64 45.73 -57.59
N ALA A 2 -7.77 45.03 -57.62
CA ALA A 2 -8.49 44.61 -56.43
C ALA A 2 -7.86 43.33 -55.84
N LYS A 3 -7.53 43.33 -54.54
CA LYS A 3 -7.26 42.12 -53.76
C LYS A 3 -8.34 42.02 -52.68
N PHE A 4 -9.25 41.08 -52.86
CA PHE A 4 -10.31 40.74 -51.91
C PHE A 4 -9.70 40.02 -50.69
N PRO A 5 -10.12 40.34 -49.45
CA PRO A 5 -9.82 39.52 -48.29
C PRO A 5 -10.82 38.36 -48.26
N VAL A 6 -10.35 37.12 -48.35
CA VAL A 6 -11.22 35.95 -48.16
C VAL A 6 -11.25 35.63 -46.68
N SER A 7 -12.33 36.05 -46.01
CA SER A 7 -12.73 35.54 -44.70
C SER A 7 -13.36 34.16 -44.89
N LEU A 8 -12.85 33.15 -44.17
CA LEU A 8 -13.42 31.81 -44.15
C LEU A 8 -14.74 31.80 -43.35
N PRO A 9 -15.80 31.13 -43.83
CA PRO A 9 -17.06 31.02 -43.10
C PRO A 9 -16.95 30.04 -41.91
N GLU A 10 -17.57 30.40 -40.77
CA GLU A 10 -17.62 29.61 -39.52
C GLU A 10 -18.40 28.28 -39.60
N SER A 11 -18.90 27.87 -40.78
CA SER A 11 -19.78 26.71 -40.93
C SER A 11 -19.09 25.43 -41.41
N LEU A 12 -17.77 25.31 -41.26
CA LEU A 12 -17.00 24.12 -41.66
C LEU A 12 -16.11 23.53 -40.56
N SER A 13 -16.33 23.90 -39.30
CA SER A 13 -15.69 23.29 -38.12
C SER A 13 -16.35 21.97 -37.65
N GLY A 14 -17.39 21.48 -38.36
CA GLY A 14 -18.26 20.43 -37.85
C GLY A 14 -17.96 18.99 -38.27
N ARG A 15 -17.01 18.71 -39.18
CA ARG A 15 -16.73 17.34 -39.65
C ARG A 15 -15.27 17.15 -40.09
N LEU A 16 -14.37 17.11 -39.12
CA LEU A 16 -13.12 16.38 -39.30
C LEU A 16 -13.42 14.88 -39.07
N PRO A 17 -12.88 13.96 -39.90
CA PRO A 17 -13.08 12.54 -39.70
C PRO A 17 -12.51 12.12 -38.34
N ALA A 18 -13.26 11.28 -37.62
CA ALA A 18 -12.86 10.69 -36.33
C ALA A 18 -11.59 9.79 -36.40
N SER A 19 -10.87 9.80 -37.52
CA SER A 19 -9.65 9.03 -37.77
C SER A 19 -8.36 9.77 -37.43
N LEU A 20 -8.45 10.90 -36.72
CA LEU A 20 -7.33 11.54 -36.01
C LEU A 20 -7.66 11.79 -34.54
N ALA A 21 -8.56 10.97 -33.95
CA ALA A 21 -8.63 10.86 -32.51
C ALA A 21 -7.31 10.23 -32.05
N THR A 22 -6.37 11.08 -31.64
CA THR A 22 -5.20 10.67 -30.86
C THR A 22 -5.68 9.70 -29.80
N ASP A 23 -5.16 8.47 -29.80
CA ASP A 23 -5.52 7.45 -28.82
C ASP A 23 -5.38 8.06 -27.43
N ALA A 24 -6.52 8.36 -26.81
CA ALA A 24 -6.60 9.12 -25.57
C ALA A 24 -5.92 8.36 -24.42
N GLY A 25 -5.65 7.06 -24.63
CA GLY A 25 -4.91 6.21 -23.73
C GLY A 25 -5.70 5.87 -22.48
N VAL A 26 -5.11 5.04 -21.64
CA VAL A 26 -5.72 4.56 -20.40
C VAL A 26 -4.76 4.78 -19.24
N VAL A 27 -5.30 5.12 -18.07
CA VAL A 27 -4.56 5.05 -16.80
C VAL A 27 -5.29 4.07 -15.89
N PRO A 28 -4.85 2.80 -15.83
CA PRO A 28 -5.36 1.85 -14.85
C PRO A 28 -4.97 2.27 -13.44
N VAL A 29 -5.93 2.18 -12.52
CA VAL A 29 -5.78 2.49 -11.10
C VAL A 29 -5.91 1.22 -10.28
N LEU A 30 -4.83 0.80 -9.65
CA LEU A 30 -4.80 -0.31 -8.71
C LEU A 30 -5.08 0.18 -7.29
N ARG A 31 -6.00 -0.48 -6.57
CA ARG A 31 -6.27 -0.20 -5.16
C ARG A 31 -5.47 -1.13 -4.26
N LEU A 32 -4.62 -0.56 -3.42
CA LEU A 32 -3.84 -1.23 -2.38
C LEU A 32 -4.37 -0.77 -1.02
N HIS A 33 -5.57 -1.24 -0.69
CA HIS A 33 -6.35 -0.77 0.46
C HIS A 33 -6.42 -1.83 1.56
N GLY A 34 -6.15 -1.43 2.80
CA GLY A 34 -6.22 -2.27 3.99
C GLY A 34 -4.86 -2.76 4.50
N VAL A 35 -4.91 -3.71 5.45
CA VAL A 35 -3.70 -4.26 6.09
C VAL A 35 -2.98 -5.19 5.13
N ILE A 36 -1.66 -5.09 5.08
CA ILE A 36 -0.81 -5.94 4.23
C ILE A 36 -0.51 -7.25 4.98
N ALA A 37 -0.89 -8.40 4.44
CA ALA A 37 -0.74 -9.68 5.13
C ALA A 37 -0.65 -10.86 4.16
N SER A 38 0.03 -11.95 4.55
CA SER A 38 0.25 -13.14 3.73
C SER A 38 -0.97 -14.08 3.64
N GLY A 39 -2.15 -13.64 4.08
CA GLY A 39 -3.40 -14.39 4.01
C GLY A 39 -4.36 -13.77 3.01
N GLY A 40 -5.12 -14.62 2.30
CA GLY A 40 -6.19 -14.16 1.42
C GLY A 40 -7.21 -13.29 2.16
N ALA A 41 -7.88 -12.41 1.41
CA ALA A 41 -9.02 -11.66 1.88
C ALA A 41 -10.12 -12.64 2.34
N GLY A 42 -10.11 -13.03 3.62
CA GLY A 42 -11.19 -13.77 4.24
C GLY A 42 -12.52 -13.04 4.04
N LEU A 43 -13.66 -13.71 4.25
CA LEU A 43 -14.97 -13.05 4.17
C LEU A 43 -14.99 -11.78 5.02
N GLY A 44 -15.09 -10.62 4.36
CA GLY A 44 -15.10 -9.29 4.99
C GLY A 44 -13.73 -8.64 5.24
N ARG A 45 -12.60 -9.29 4.93
CA ARG A 45 -11.27 -8.68 5.05
C ARG A 45 -10.89 -7.95 3.76
N GLN A 46 -10.56 -6.67 3.87
CA GLN A 46 -9.75 -5.98 2.87
C GLN A 46 -8.29 -6.12 3.30
N SER A 47 -7.64 -7.20 2.87
CA SER A 47 -6.19 -7.37 3.04
C SER A 47 -5.49 -7.26 1.70
N VAL A 48 -4.29 -6.69 1.73
CA VAL A 48 -3.40 -6.61 0.58
C VAL A 48 -2.39 -7.75 0.71
N SER A 49 -2.44 -8.70 -0.21
CA SER A 49 -1.48 -9.82 -0.28
C SER A 49 -0.96 -9.95 -1.71
N THR A 50 0.26 -10.48 -1.85
CA THR A 50 0.90 -10.70 -3.17
C THR A 50 -0.01 -11.51 -4.09
N GLU A 51 -0.54 -12.63 -3.61
CA GLU A 51 -1.48 -13.47 -4.37
C GLU A 51 -2.75 -12.72 -4.76
N GLY A 52 -3.31 -11.92 -3.83
CA GLY A 52 -4.55 -11.18 -4.06
C GLY A 52 -4.42 -10.06 -5.09
N VAL A 53 -3.26 -9.38 -5.13
CA VAL A 53 -3.06 -8.23 -6.03
C VAL A 53 -2.43 -8.61 -7.37
N GLU A 54 -1.73 -9.75 -7.47
CA GLU A 54 -1.00 -10.17 -8.67
C GLU A 54 -1.85 -10.12 -9.96
N PRO A 55 -3.07 -10.68 -10.02
CA PRO A 55 -3.87 -10.61 -11.24
C PRO A 55 -4.24 -9.18 -11.64
N ALA A 56 -4.44 -8.30 -10.66
CA ALA A 56 -4.79 -6.90 -10.90
C ALA A 56 -3.57 -6.08 -11.33
N LEU A 57 -2.39 -6.35 -10.75
CA LEU A 57 -1.11 -5.79 -11.18
C LEU A 57 -0.85 -6.12 -12.64
N VAL A 58 -0.85 -7.40 -13.00
CA VAL A 58 -0.60 -7.85 -14.38
C VAL A 58 -1.57 -7.17 -15.35
N ARG A 59 -2.88 -7.17 -15.05
CA ARG A 59 -3.88 -6.49 -15.90
C ARG A 59 -3.64 -4.99 -16.05
N ALA A 60 -3.20 -4.30 -14.99
CA ALA A 60 -2.91 -2.88 -15.06
C ALA A 60 -1.74 -2.62 -16.03
N PHE A 61 -0.62 -3.33 -15.89
CA PHE A 61 0.54 -3.13 -16.75
C PHE A 61 0.36 -3.66 -18.19
N GLU A 62 -0.51 -4.66 -18.40
CA GLU A 62 -0.87 -5.17 -19.74
C GLU A 62 -2.00 -4.39 -20.42
N THR A 63 -2.49 -3.31 -19.81
CA THR A 63 -3.55 -2.48 -20.40
C THR A 63 -3.06 -1.85 -21.69
N LYS A 64 -3.79 -2.10 -22.80
CA LYS A 64 -3.48 -1.52 -24.10
C LYS A 64 -3.54 0.00 -24.04
N SER A 65 -2.53 0.65 -24.62
CA SER A 65 -2.39 2.11 -24.65
C SER A 65 -2.36 2.73 -23.24
N ALA A 66 -1.87 1.99 -22.25
CA ALA A 66 -1.60 2.54 -20.93
C ALA A 66 -0.57 3.66 -21.04
N ARG A 67 -0.87 4.83 -20.46
CA ARG A 67 0.07 5.97 -20.39
C ARG A 67 0.84 6.01 -19.07
N ALA A 68 0.26 5.43 -18.02
CA ALA A 68 0.82 5.30 -16.68
C ALA A 68 0.04 4.24 -15.90
N VAL A 69 0.58 3.77 -14.77
CA VAL A 69 -0.18 2.99 -13.78
C VAL A 69 -0.30 3.81 -12.51
N ALA A 70 -1.53 4.00 -12.02
CA ALA A 70 -1.78 4.69 -10.76
C ALA A 70 -2.02 3.68 -9.63
N LEU A 71 -1.41 3.91 -8.47
CA LEU A 71 -1.64 3.16 -7.24
C LEU A 71 -2.43 4.05 -6.28
N SER A 72 -3.63 3.66 -5.91
CA SER A 72 -4.36 4.26 -4.79
C SER A 72 -4.05 3.45 -3.54
N ILE A 73 -3.31 4.06 -2.60
CA ILE A 73 -2.79 3.42 -1.40
C ILE A 73 -3.54 3.96 -0.20
N ASP A 74 -4.15 3.04 0.56
CA ASP A 74 -4.81 3.35 1.81
C ASP A 74 -4.55 2.23 2.82
N SER A 75 -3.41 2.31 3.50
CA SER A 75 -2.88 1.20 4.29
C SER A 75 -2.12 1.68 5.53
N PRO A 76 -2.38 1.07 6.70
CA PRO A 76 -1.58 1.29 7.90
C PRO A 76 -0.29 0.45 7.90
N GLY A 77 -0.03 -0.32 6.83
CA GLY A 77 1.08 -1.25 6.74
C GLY A 77 0.68 -2.69 7.06
N GLY A 78 1.63 -3.45 7.60
CA GLY A 78 1.46 -4.87 7.90
C GLY A 78 2.75 -5.67 7.69
N SER A 79 2.66 -6.79 6.98
CA SER A 79 3.76 -7.73 6.73
C SER A 79 4.88 -7.10 5.87
N PRO A 80 6.12 -7.01 6.38
CA PRO A 80 7.27 -6.51 5.62
C PRO A 80 7.53 -7.31 4.34
N THR A 81 7.49 -8.64 4.42
CA THR A 81 7.72 -9.53 3.28
C THR A 81 6.70 -9.33 2.17
N GLN A 82 5.42 -9.18 2.52
CA GLN A 82 4.38 -8.93 1.51
C GLN A 82 4.55 -7.54 0.87
N SER A 83 4.89 -6.52 1.67
CA SER A 83 5.23 -5.18 1.16
C SER A 83 6.39 -5.23 0.18
N GLU A 84 7.47 -5.93 0.51
CA GLU A 84 8.64 -6.12 -0.36
C GLU A 84 8.26 -6.83 -1.66
N GLN A 85 7.59 -7.99 -1.57
CA GLN A 85 7.20 -8.77 -2.75
C GLN A 85 6.33 -7.97 -3.71
N ILE A 86 5.34 -7.24 -3.20
CA ILE A 86 4.45 -6.41 -4.02
C ILE A 86 5.22 -5.22 -4.60
N GLY A 87 6.05 -4.53 -3.81
CA GLY A 87 6.85 -3.39 -4.26
C GLY A 87 7.83 -3.76 -5.37
N LEU A 88 8.57 -4.86 -5.20
CA LEU A 88 9.48 -5.40 -6.23
C LEU A 88 8.71 -5.81 -7.48
N ARG A 89 7.53 -6.42 -7.32
CA ARG A 89 6.69 -6.83 -8.46
C ARG A 89 6.18 -5.63 -9.26
N ILE A 90 5.75 -4.56 -8.59
CA ILE A 90 5.41 -3.28 -9.24
C ILE A 90 6.60 -2.78 -10.05
N ARG A 91 7.82 -2.77 -9.47
CA ARG A 91 9.00 -2.31 -10.21
C ARG A 91 9.39 -3.17 -11.38
N GLN A 92 9.29 -4.48 -11.23
CA GLN A 92 9.55 -5.43 -12.32
C GLN A 92 8.59 -5.19 -13.50
N LEU A 93 7.30 -5.00 -13.22
CA LEU A 93 6.30 -4.74 -14.26
C LEU A 93 6.48 -3.35 -14.89
N ALA A 94 6.75 -2.33 -14.09
CA ALA A 94 7.02 -0.98 -14.59
C ALA A 94 8.23 -0.95 -15.54
N ALA A 95 9.32 -1.64 -15.18
CA ALA A 95 10.50 -1.76 -16.04
C ALA A 95 10.19 -2.55 -17.32
N LYS A 96 9.48 -3.68 -17.21
CA LYS A 96 9.12 -4.53 -18.36
C LYS A 96 8.25 -3.80 -19.39
N HIS A 97 7.31 -2.98 -18.92
CA HIS A 97 6.33 -2.31 -19.76
C HIS A 97 6.69 -0.85 -20.06
N GLU A 98 7.79 -0.34 -19.48
CA GLU A 98 8.26 1.03 -19.62
C GLU A 98 7.18 2.08 -19.28
N LEU A 99 6.36 1.77 -18.26
CA LEU A 99 5.26 2.63 -17.81
C LEU A 99 5.63 3.37 -16.53
N PRO A 100 5.39 4.69 -16.45
CA PRO A 100 5.53 5.42 -15.20
C PRO A 100 4.48 4.97 -14.19
N VAL A 101 4.88 4.88 -12.92
CA VAL A 101 4.00 4.53 -11.81
C VAL A 101 3.79 5.75 -10.92
N LEU A 102 2.54 6.07 -10.63
CA LEU A 102 2.14 7.18 -9.77
C LEU A 102 1.45 6.62 -8.52
N ALA A 103 1.96 6.91 -7.33
CA ALA A 103 1.29 6.57 -6.08
C ALA A 103 0.46 7.75 -5.58
N PHE A 104 -0.75 7.46 -5.09
CA PHE A 104 -1.65 8.39 -4.45
C PHE A 104 -1.97 7.85 -3.05
N CYS A 105 -1.42 8.50 -2.04
CA CYS A 105 -1.65 8.21 -0.64
C CYS A 105 -2.98 8.84 -0.23
N GLU A 106 -3.97 8.00 0.09
CA GLU A 106 -5.31 8.43 0.49
C GLU A 106 -5.32 8.85 1.98
N ASP A 107 -5.97 8.10 2.87
CA ASP A 107 -5.97 8.43 4.30
C ASP A 107 -4.62 8.11 4.96
N ALA A 108 -4.05 6.94 4.63
CA ALA A 108 -2.72 6.58 5.10
C ALA A 108 -1.89 5.83 4.04
N ALA A 109 -0.61 6.16 4.00
CA ALA A 109 0.43 5.30 3.46
C ALA A 109 1.54 5.22 4.51
N ALA A 110 1.32 4.37 5.51
CA ALA A 110 2.18 4.22 6.68
C ALA A 110 2.83 2.82 6.71
N SER A 111 4.05 2.73 7.23
CA SER A 111 4.81 1.48 7.36
C SER A 111 4.86 0.72 6.04
N GLY A 112 4.43 -0.54 6.00
CA GLY A 112 4.32 -1.31 4.77
C GLY A 112 3.52 -0.63 3.64
N GLY A 113 2.59 0.28 3.94
CA GLY A 113 1.89 1.09 2.94
C GLY A 113 2.80 2.14 2.29
N TYR A 114 3.68 2.76 3.09
CA TYR A 114 4.72 3.66 2.57
C TYR A 114 5.78 2.91 1.76
N TRP A 115 6.09 1.66 2.14
CA TRP A 115 6.92 0.77 1.33
C TRP A 115 6.37 0.60 -0.09
N LEU A 116 5.05 0.37 -0.22
CA LEU A 116 4.39 0.29 -1.53
C LEU A 116 4.39 1.63 -2.27
N ALA A 117 4.21 2.75 -1.56
CA ALA A 117 4.28 4.08 -2.17
C ALA A 117 5.66 4.34 -2.78
N CYS A 118 6.74 3.94 -2.11
CA CYS A 118 8.11 4.03 -2.63
C CYS A 118 8.35 3.19 -3.90
N ALA A 119 7.48 2.22 -4.21
CA ALA A 119 7.54 1.52 -5.49
C ALA A 119 7.09 2.41 -6.67
N ALA A 120 6.45 3.55 -6.46
CA ALA A 120 6.12 4.48 -7.53
C ALA A 120 7.33 5.33 -7.96
N ASP A 121 7.21 5.96 -9.13
CA ASP A 121 8.17 6.94 -9.64
C ASP A 121 7.88 8.34 -9.11
N GLU A 122 6.59 8.64 -8.86
CA GLU A 122 6.13 9.83 -8.14
C GLU A 122 5.06 9.45 -7.11
N ILE A 123 5.06 10.12 -5.96
CA ILE A 123 4.16 9.91 -4.82
C ILE A 123 3.43 11.22 -4.54
N PHE A 124 2.10 11.16 -4.50
CA PHE A 124 1.23 12.28 -4.15
C PHE A 124 0.45 11.96 -2.89
N ALA A 125 0.19 12.98 -2.07
CA ALA A 125 -0.60 12.84 -0.86
C ALA A 125 -1.57 14.00 -0.69
N ASN A 126 -2.65 13.80 0.07
CA ASN A 126 -3.46 14.91 0.55
C ASN A 126 -2.75 15.60 1.73
N THR A 127 -3.10 16.86 2.00
CA THR A 127 -2.50 17.60 3.13
C THR A 127 -2.69 16.92 4.49
N THR A 128 -3.72 16.10 4.64
CA THR A 128 -4.08 15.36 5.86
C THR A 128 -3.75 13.87 5.80
N SER A 129 -3.18 13.39 4.69
CA SER A 129 -2.74 11.99 4.59
C SER A 129 -1.62 11.73 5.60
N MET A 130 -1.67 10.56 6.25
CA MET A 130 -0.60 10.12 7.14
C MET A 130 0.44 9.33 6.34
N ILE A 131 1.66 9.85 6.30
CA ILE A 131 2.78 9.31 5.52
C ILE A 131 3.92 8.94 6.47
N GLY A 132 4.68 7.90 6.13
CA GLY A 132 5.87 7.51 6.89
C GLY A 132 5.62 6.27 7.73
N SER A 133 5.78 6.36 9.05
CA SER A 133 5.86 5.21 9.95
C SER A 133 6.95 4.23 9.52
N ILE A 134 8.12 4.76 9.14
CA ILE A 134 9.25 3.97 8.67
C ILE A 134 9.93 3.36 9.87
N GLY A 135 9.53 2.13 10.20
CA GLY A 135 9.88 1.45 11.43
C GLY A 135 9.37 0.02 11.45
N VAL A 136 9.86 -0.76 12.39
CA VAL A 136 9.46 -2.16 12.61
C VAL A 136 8.99 -2.31 14.04
N VAL A 137 7.83 -2.94 14.22
CA VAL A 137 7.26 -3.20 15.54
C VAL A 137 6.73 -4.62 15.61
N SER A 138 6.94 -5.26 16.76
CA SER A 138 6.18 -6.44 17.18
C SER A 138 5.69 -6.22 18.61
N GLY A 139 4.62 -6.90 18.98
CA GLY A 139 4.03 -6.77 20.31
C GLY A 139 3.13 -7.96 20.62
N GLY A 140 2.93 -8.19 21.91
CA GLY A 140 2.13 -9.29 22.43
C GLY A 140 1.88 -9.11 23.93
N PHE A 141 1.25 -10.10 24.55
CA PHE A 141 0.96 -10.12 25.98
C PHE A 141 1.67 -11.29 26.66
N GLY A 142 2.13 -11.06 27.89
CA GLY A 142 2.53 -12.13 28.81
C GLY A 142 1.37 -12.54 29.72
N PHE A 143 1.17 -13.84 29.90
CA PHE A 143 0.06 -14.43 30.65
C PHE A 143 0.50 -15.20 31.91
N GLU A 144 1.79 -15.25 32.22
CA GLU A 144 2.34 -15.99 33.37
C GLU A 144 1.60 -15.69 34.68
N GLY A 145 1.53 -14.41 35.07
CA GLY A 145 0.84 -14.00 36.30
C GLY A 145 -0.67 -14.23 36.29
N LEU A 146 -1.30 -14.32 35.11
CA LEU A 146 -2.72 -14.68 35.01
C LEU A 146 -2.92 -16.19 35.23
N MET A 147 -2.06 -17.02 34.63
CA MET A 147 -2.12 -18.48 34.79
C MET A 147 -1.91 -18.89 36.25
N GLU A 148 -0.94 -18.27 36.93
CA GLU A 148 -0.67 -18.53 38.35
C GLU A 148 -1.92 -18.26 39.22
N ARG A 149 -2.61 -17.13 38.99
CA ARG A 149 -3.83 -16.76 39.72
C ARG A 149 -5.00 -17.71 39.45
N LEU A 150 -5.06 -18.29 38.27
CA LEU A 150 -6.13 -19.21 37.85
C LEU A 150 -5.80 -20.68 38.15
N GLY A 151 -4.61 -20.97 38.68
CA GLY A 151 -4.16 -22.34 38.93
C GLY A 151 -3.91 -23.15 37.65
N VAL A 152 -3.60 -22.47 36.54
CA VAL A 152 -3.31 -23.11 35.25
C VAL A 152 -1.83 -23.46 35.19
N GLU A 153 -1.53 -24.76 35.07
CA GLU A 153 -0.16 -25.25 34.92
C GLU A 153 0.20 -25.37 33.43
N ARG A 154 1.35 -24.80 33.06
CA ARG A 154 1.89 -24.96 31.72
C ARG A 154 2.89 -26.12 31.64
N ARG A 155 2.62 -27.07 30.75
CA ARG A 155 3.52 -28.19 30.43
C ARG A 155 4.05 -28.07 29.01
N LEU A 156 5.34 -27.83 28.87
CA LEU A 156 6.01 -27.65 27.59
C LEU A 156 7.21 -28.58 27.46
N TYR A 157 7.30 -29.28 26.34
CA TYR A 157 8.43 -30.15 25.98
C TYR A 157 8.91 -29.73 24.59
N THR A 158 10.17 -29.33 24.47
CA THR A 158 10.73 -28.84 23.20
C THR A 158 12.08 -29.46 22.87
N THR A 159 12.45 -29.40 21.60
CA THR A 159 13.79 -29.71 21.11
C THR A 159 14.51 -28.42 20.73
N GLY A 160 15.44 -27.99 21.58
CA GLY A 160 16.26 -26.80 21.39
C GLY A 160 15.71 -25.55 22.07
N PRO A 161 16.57 -24.73 22.70
CA PRO A 161 16.14 -23.57 23.49
C PRO A 161 15.46 -22.48 22.65
N ALA A 162 15.79 -22.38 21.36
CA ALA A 162 15.19 -21.39 20.46
C ALA A 162 13.70 -21.65 20.14
N LYS A 163 13.15 -22.84 20.42
CA LYS A 163 11.72 -23.15 20.16
C LYS A 163 10.77 -22.57 21.22
N THR A 164 11.32 -22.00 22.28
CA THR A 164 10.56 -21.37 23.37
C THR A 164 10.81 -19.86 23.44
N ARG A 165 11.35 -19.26 22.36
CA ARG A 165 11.53 -17.80 22.32
C ARG A 165 10.20 -17.07 22.36
N LEU A 166 10.16 -15.95 23.08
CA LEU A 166 9.01 -15.04 23.11
C LEU A 166 7.68 -15.74 23.44
N ASP A 167 7.78 -16.76 24.27
CA ASP A 167 6.67 -17.58 24.70
C ASP A 167 5.78 -16.80 25.68
N PRO A 168 4.52 -16.49 25.31
CA PRO A 168 3.68 -15.58 26.09
C PRO A 168 3.25 -16.17 27.44
N PHE A 169 3.52 -17.46 27.68
CA PHE A 169 3.14 -18.16 28.91
C PHE A 169 4.33 -18.47 29.82
N ALA A 170 5.50 -17.90 29.54
CA ALA A 170 6.70 -17.99 30.38
C ALA A 170 7.24 -16.58 30.64
N SER A 171 8.12 -16.46 31.63
CA SER A 171 8.85 -15.20 31.84
C SER A 171 9.70 -14.86 30.62
N GLU A 172 9.76 -13.58 30.28
CA GLU A 172 10.56 -13.09 29.18
C GLU A 172 12.07 -13.26 29.48
N ARG A 173 12.82 -13.76 28.50
CA ARG A 173 14.27 -13.94 28.60
C ARG A 173 14.99 -12.78 27.93
N ALA A 174 15.98 -12.19 28.60
CA ALA A 174 16.76 -11.08 28.06
C ALA A 174 17.43 -11.43 26.70
N GLU A 175 17.91 -12.67 26.55
CA GLU A 175 18.47 -13.18 25.29
C GLU A 175 17.46 -13.21 24.13
N ASP A 176 16.17 -13.42 24.41
CA ASP A 176 15.13 -13.42 23.39
C ASP A 176 14.77 -12.00 22.96
N VAL A 177 14.79 -11.06 23.91
CA VAL A 177 14.58 -9.63 23.66
C VAL A 177 15.72 -9.07 22.81
N GLU A 178 16.96 -9.42 23.14
CA GLU A 178 18.13 -9.02 22.35
C GLU A 178 18.08 -9.62 20.93
N TRP A 179 17.75 -10.91 20.81
CA TRP A 179 17.56 -11.56 19.52
C TRP A 179 16.46 -10.90 18.69
N LEU A 180 15.31 -10.58 19.30
CA LEU A 180 14.21 -9.91 18.62
C LEU A 180 14.60 -8.49 18.19
N SER A 181 15.32 -7.75 19.04
CA SER A 181 15.79 -6.41 18.75
C SER A 181 16.79 -6.40 17.58
N ASP A 182 17.71 -7.36 17.52
CA ASP A 182 18.62 -7.54 16.37
C ASP A 182 17.83 -7.87 15.09
N LEU A 183 16.83 -8.76 15.17
CA LEU A 183 15.97 -9.08 14.03
C LEU A 183 15.20 -7.86 13.51
N GLN A 184 14.60 -7.08 14.42
CA GLN A 184 13.88 -5.86 14.07
C GLN A 184 14.80 -4.80 13.46
N ARG A 185 16.03 -4.64 14.00
CA ARG A 185 17.03 -3.72 13.44
C ARG A 185 17.36 -4.07 11.99
N ARG A 186 17.63 -5.34 11.69
CA ARG A 186 17.92 -5.77 10.31
C ARG A 186 16.76 -5.53 9.35
N LEU A 187 15.52 -5.78 9.81
CA LEU A 187 14.32 -5.48 9.01
C LEU A 187 14.16 -3.97 8.80
N HIS A 188 14.48 -3.17 9.80
CA HIS A 188 14.45 -1.71 9.71
C HIS A 188 15.52 -1.18 8.74
N ASP A 189 16.71 -1.78 8.73
CA ASP A 189 17.78 -1.44 7.80
C ASP A 189 17.35 -1.72 6.35
N GLU A 190 16.66 -2.83 6.07
CA GLU A 190 16.11 -3.12 4.74
C GLU A 190 15.04 -2.10 4.33
N PHE A 191 14.18 -1.67 5.24
CA PHE A 191 13.19 -0.63 4.95
C PHE A 191 13.87 0.71 4.66
N THR A 192 14.83 1.11 5.50
CA THR A 192 15.62 2.33 5.33
C THR A 192 16.32 2.33 3.97
N ARG A 193 16.97 1.21 3.61
CA ARG A 193 17.61 1.03 2.31
C ARG A 193 16.62 1.21 1.16
N TRP A 194 15.45 0.59 1.22
CA TRP A 194 14.42 0.73 0.20
C TRP A 194 13.95 2.18 0.03
N VAL A 195 13.71 2.91 1.13
CA VAL A 195 13.27 4.30 1.08
C VAL A 195 14.37 5.20 0.48
N ILE A 196 15.62 5.05 0.94
CA ILE A 196 16.76 5.81 0.42
C ILE A 196 16.95 5.55 -1.07
N GLU A 197 16.95 4.29 -1.50
CA GLU A 197 17.10 3.90 -2.90
C GLU A 197 16.01 4.51 -3.79
N ARG A 198 14.76 4.53 -3.31
CA ARG A 198 13.61 4.96 -4.11
C ARG A 198 13.37 6.47 -4.11
N ARG A 199 13.67 7.14 -3.00
CA ARG A 199 13.47 8.60 -2.88
C ARG A 199 14.71 9.37 -3.33
N GLY A 200 15.92 8.84 -3.07
CA GLY A 200 17.19 9.43 -3.48
C GLY A 200 17.36 10.86 -2.97
N ASP A 201 17.89 11.74 -3.82
CA ASP A 201 18.17 13.15 -3.52
C ASP A 201 16.94 13.99 -3.14
N ARG A 202 15.74 13.41 -3.21
CA ARG A 202 14.51 14.08 -2.77
C ARG A 202 14.40 14.15 -1.26
N LEU A 203 14.98 13.18 -0.53
CA LEU A 203 14.93 13.16 0.94
C LEU A 203 15.71 14.33 1.52
N ALA A 204 15.26 14.83 2.68
CA ALA A 204 16.00 15.81 3.44
C ALA A 204 17.42 15.29 3.78
N ALA A 205 18.44 16.13 3.58
CA ALA A 205 19.84 15.70 3.48
C ALA A 205 20.44 15.04 4.74
N ASP A 206 19.92 15.33 5.93
CA ASP A 206 20.39 14.75 7.20
C ASP A 206 19.67 13.43 7.57
N HIS A 207 18.56 13.13 6.89
CA HIS A 207 17.61 12.07 7.23
C HIS A 207 17.21 12.04 8.71
N GLU A 208 17.36 13.15 9.44
CA GLU A 208 17.21 13.15 10.89
C GLU A 208 15.74 12.92 11.26
N GLY A 209 15.50 11.89 12.08
CA GLY A 209 14.15 11.50 12.50
C GLY A 209 13.28 10.86 11.41
N LEU A 210 13.77 10.64 10.18
CA LEU A 210 12.94 10.01 9.13
C LEU A 210 12.66 8.53 9.37
N PHE A 211 13.54 7.86 10.12
CA PHE A 211 13.56 6.41 10.29
C PHE A 211 13.34 6.00 11.75
N ASP A 212 12.62 6.81 12.52
CA ASP A 212 12.28 6.52 13.93
C ASP A 212 10.89 5.88 14.11
N GLY A 213 10.12 5.76 13.02
CA GLY A 213 8.77 5.21 13.02
C GLY A 213 7.66 6.23 13.20
N ASP A 214 7.93 7.54 13.21
CA ASP A 214 6.91 8.57 13.31
C ASP A 214 6.10 8.75 12.01
N VAL A 215 4.97 9.44 12.10
CA VAL A 215 4.07 9.74 10.99
C VAL A 215 3.96 11.24 10.76
N TRP A 216 3.96 11.63 9.48
CA TRP A 216 3.85 13.02 9.07
C TRP A 216 2.61 13.25 8.22
N LEU A 217 1.96 14.39 8.45
CA LEU A 217 0.92 14.87 7.55
C LEU A 217 1.54 15.27 6.20
N GLY A 218 0.76 15.16 5.12
CA GLY A 218 1.25 15.31 3.74
C GLY A 218 2.12 16.55 3.47
N ARG A 219 1.82 17.71 4.07
CA ARG A 219 2.68 18.91 3.88
C ARG A 219 4.08 18.71 4.46
N ARG A 220 4.16 18.20 5.69
CA ARG A 220 5.45 17.89 6.32
C ARG A 220 6.16 16.77 5.58
N ALA A 221 5.43 15.76 5.12
CA ALA A 221 5.98 14.69 4.30
C ALA A 221 6.60 15.22 2.99
N LEU A 222 6.00 16.25 2.37
CA LEU A 222 6.57 16.91 1.19
C LEU A 222 7.88 17.63 1.52
N GLU A 223 7.91 18.41 2.60
CA GLU A 223 9.12 19.10 3.06
C GLU A 223 10.28 18.13 3.37
N LEU A 224 9.94 16.95 3.89
CA LEU A 224 10.89 15.88 4.19
C LEU A 224 11.31 15.06 2.96
N GLY A 225 10.68 15.28 1.81
CA GLY A 225 10.96 14.53 0.59
C GLY A 225 10.32 13.14 0.53
N LEU A 226 9.41 12.83 1.46
CA LEU A 226 8.72 11.54 1.50
C LEU A 226 7.64 11.42 0.42
N VAL A 227 7.14 12.55 -0.09
CA VAL A 227 6.24 12.62 -1.25
C VAL A 227 6.74 13.69 -2.22
N ASP A 228 6.26 13.65 -3.46
CA ASP A 228 6.64 14.55 -4.55
C ASP A 228 5.66 15.71 -4.74
N GLY A 229 4.43 15.57 -4.25
CA GLY A 229 3.43 16.63 -4.37
C GLY A 229 2.20 16.45 -3.49
N ILE A 230 1.49 17.56 -3.31
CA ILE A 230 0.16 17.56 -2.70
C ILE A 230 -0.90 17.51 -3.78
N GLY A 231 -1.77 16.51 -3.74
CA GLY A 231 -2.82 16.36 -4.72
C GLY A 231 -3.65 15.09 -4.53
N THR A 232 -4.90 15.16 -5.00
CA THR A 232 -5.78 13.98 -5.04
C THR A 232 -5.53 13.19 -6.31
N LEU A 233 -5.78 11.88 -6.28
CA LEU A 233 -5.75 11.02 -7.47
C LEU A 233 -6.55 11.61 -8.63
N ARG A 234 -7.77 12.10 -8.36
CA ARG A 234 -8.63 12.69 -9.40
C ARG A 234 -8.05 13.97 -9.96
N GLY A 235 -7.55 14.87 -9.11
CA GLY A 235 -7.02 16.16 -9.54
C GLY A 235 -5.76 16.01 -10.40
N VAL A 236 -4.78 15.25 -9.90
CA VAL A 236 -3.49 15.06 -10.59
C VAL A 236 -3.67 14.32 -11.91
N LEU A 237 -4.51 13.27 -11.95
CA LEU A 237 -4.75 12.54 -13.19
C LEU A 237 -5.55 13.36 -14.20
N ALA A 238 -6.51 14.20 -13.77
CA ALA A 238 -7.24 15.10 -14.67
C ALA A 238 -6.33 16.18 -15.27
N GLU A 239 -5.35 16.67 -14.51
CA GLU A 239 -4.39 17.67 -14.99
C GLU A 239 -3.36 17.04 -15.95
N ARG A 240 -2.77 15.91 -15.58
CA ARG A 240 -1.67 15.29 -16.36
C ARG A 240 -2.14 14.41 -17.52
N TYR A 241 -3.35 13.85 -17.42
CA TYR A 241 -3.93 12.96 -18.41
C TYR A 241 -5.38 13.33 -18.72
N PRO A 242 -5.67 14.57 -19.16
CA PRO A 242 -7.03 15.10 -19.30
C PRO A 242 -7.94 14.27 -20.22
N ASP A 243 -7.36 13.66 -21.26
CA ASP A 243 -8.11 12.86 -22.23
C ASP A 243 -8.13 11.36 -21.89
N ALA A 244 -7.29 10.91 -20.93
CA ALA A 244 -7.13 9.49 -20.69
C ALA A 244 -8.31 8.87 -19.95
N LYS A 245 -8.67 7.65 -20.37
CA LYS A 245 -9.68 6.88 -19.66
C LYS A 245 -9.10 6.32 -18.36
N ILE A 246 -9.62 6.77 -17.23
CA ILE A 246 -9.25 6.21 -15.92
C ILE A 246 -10.03 4.91 -15.69
N THR A 247 -9.35 3.80 -15.43
CA THR A 247 -9.99 2.49 -15.22
C THR A 247 -9.60 1.91 -13.88
N MET A 248 -10.57 1.65 -13.00
CA MET A 248 -10.29 0.99 -11.72
C MET A 248 -10.01 -0.51 -11.94
N THR A 249 -8.80 -0.95 -11.62
CA THR A 249 -8.40 -2.36 -11.70
C THR A 249 -8.53 -2.99 -10.32
N THR A 250 -9.67 -3.63 -10.06
CA THR A 250 -9.89 -4.40 -8.83
C THR A 250 -9.51 -5.87 -9.04
N PRO A 251 -9.06 -6.59 -7.99
CA PRO A 251 -9.00 -8.05 -8.00
C PRO A 251 -10.36 -8.64 -8.39
N ALA A 252 -10.35 -9.72 -9.18
CA ALA A 252 -11.59 -10.36 -9.59
C ALA A 252 -12.26 -11.00 -8.38
N ARG A 253 -13.53 -10.64 -8.10
CA ARG A 253 -14.29 -11.32 -7.05
C ARG A 253 -14.62 -12.74 -7.52
N PRO A 254 -14.47 -13.78 -6.67
CA PRO A 254 -14.93 -15.13 -7.01
C PRO A 254 -16.41 -15.12 -7.42
N LEU A 255 -16.77 -15.91 -8.42
CA LEU A 255 -18.15 -16.02 -8.93
C LEU A 255 -19.17 -16.35 -7.83
N LEU A 256 -18.77 -17.14 -6.83
CA LEU A 256 -19.57 -17.47 -5.65
C LEU A 256 -19.96 -16.23 -4.82
N ALA A 257 -19.09 -15.23 -4.71
CA ALA A 257 -19.41 -13.96 -4.03
C ALA A 257 -20.41 -13.10 -4.82
N ARG A 258 -20.62 -13.37 -6.13
CA ARG A 258 -21.64 -12.69 -6.96
C ARG A 258 -23.01 -13.34 -6.88
N LEU A 259 -23.08 -14.59 -6.40
CA LEU A 259 -24.33 -15.36 -6.28
C LEU A 259 -25.06 -15.11 -4.95
N GLY A 260 -24.56 -14.22 -4.09
CA GLY A 260 -25.30 -13.71 -2.94
C GLY A 260 -25.60 -14.73 -1.85
N PHE A 261 -24.97 -15.91 -1.86
CA PHE A 261 -25.15 -16.91 -0.80
C PHE A 261 -24.49 -16.41 0.50
N PRO A 262 -25.26 -16.11 1.56
CA PRO A 262 -24.67 -15.85 2.85
C PRO A 262 -24.40 -17.22 3.47
N ALA A 263 -23.19 -17.76 3.26
CA ALA A 263 -22.69 -18.81 4.14
C ALA A 263 -22.26 -18.14 5.47
N ALA A 264 -23.23 -17.54 6.16
CA ALA A 264 -23.05 -17.03 7.50
C ALA A 264 -23.22 -18.22 8.46
N SER A 265 -22.18 -19.05 8.57
CA SER A 265 -22.03 -19.91 9.73
C SER A 265 -21.62 -19.04 10.93
N VAL A 266 -21.90 -19.50 12.16
CA VAL A 266 -21.41 -18.83 13.37
C VAL A 266 -19.89 -18.66 13.32
N GLU A 267 -19.20 -19.65 12.78
CA GLU A 267 -17.75 -19.63 12.57
C GLU A 267 -17.30 -18.50 11.62
N SER A 268 -18.01 -18.27 10.51
CA SER A 268 -17.68 -17.18 9.59
C SER A 268 -18.00 -15.80 10.18
N ALA A 269 -19.03 -15.69 11.02
CA ALA A 269 -19.33 -14.47 11.76
C ALA A 269 -18.26 -14.14 12.83
N VAL A 270 -17.83 -15.14 13.60
CA VAL A 270 -16.75 -14.98 14.62
C VAL A 270 -15.43 -14.59 13.95
N ALA A 271 -15.07 -15.26 12.85
CA ALA A 271 -13.87 -14.92 12.08
C ALA A 271 -13.92 -13.48 11.53
N ALA A 272 -15.09 -13.03 11.06
CA ALA A 272 -15.27 -11.66 10.57
C ALA A 272 -15.08 -10.61 11.69
N VAL A 273 -15.62 -10.86 12.89
CA VAL A 273 -15.44 -9.97 14.05
C VAL A 273 -13.98 -9.91 14.49
N ALA A 274 -13.31 -11.06 14.61
CA ALA A 274 -11.90 -11.11 14.97
C ALA A 274 -11.04 -10.35 13.95
N GLY A 275 -11.27 -10.55 12.65
CA GLY A 275 -10.56 -9.83 11.59
C GLY A 275 -10.81 -8.31 11.60
N ALA A 276 -12.03 -7.87 11.92
CA ALA A 276 -12.34 -6.45 12.06
C ALA A 276 -11.63 -5.82 13.27
N ALA A 277 -11.54 -6.55 14.39
CA ALA A 277 -10.81 -6.10 15.58
C ALA A 277 -9.31 -5.96 15.30
N GLU A 278 -8.69 -6.95 14.64
CA GLU A 278 -7.30 -6.89 14.20
C GLU A 278 -7.05 -5.69 13.27
N THR A 279 -7.92 -5.49 12.28
CA THR A 279 -7.82 -4.37 11.33
C THR A 279 -7.89 -3.05 12.08
N ARG A 280 -8.85 -2.89 13.00
CA ARG A 280 -8.96 -1.69 13.83
C ARG A 280 -7.71 -1.48 14.69
N ALA A 281 -7.13 -2.53 15.25
CA ALA A 281 -5.90 -2.42 16.04
C ALA A 281 -4.71 -1.89 15.23
N TRP A 282 -4.61 -2.25 13.94
CA TRP A 282 -3.61 -1.66 13.04
C TRP A 282 -3.85 -0.18 12.80
N TRP A 283 -5.09 0.22 12.53
CA TRP A 283 -5.44 1.63 12.31
C TRP A 283 -5.33 2.49 13.58
N ALA A 284 -5.57 1.91 14.76
CA ALA A 284 -5.45 2.59 16.04
C ALA A 284 -4.02 3.08 16.33
N ARG A 285 -3.00 2.45 15.74
CA ARG A 285 -1.60 2.91 15.83
C ARG A 285 -1.38 4.27 15.16
N LEU A 286 -2.28 4.65 14.25
CA LEU A 286 -2.28 5.94 13.57
C LEU A 286 -3.27 6.93 14.20
N GLY A 287 -3.76 6.65 15.42
CA GLY A 287 -4.71 7.51 16.13
C GLY A 287 -6.15 7.45 15.60
N ARG A 288 -6.56 6.34 14.97
CA ARG A 288 -7.93 6.13 14.43
C ARG A 288 -8.76 5.08 15.17
#